data_AF-A0A7Y1UQQ9-F1
#
_entry.id   AF-A0A7Y1UQQ9-F1
#
_cell.length_a   1.000
_cell.length_b   1.000
_cell.length_c   1.000
_cell.angle_alpha   90.00
_cell.angle_beta   90.00
_cell.angle_gamma   90.00
#
_symmetry.space_group_name_H-M   'P 1'
#
loop_
_entity.id
_entity.type
_entity.pdbx_description
1 polymer ?
#
loop_
_entity_poly.entity_id
_entity_poly.type
_entity_poly.pdbx_seq_one_letter_code
_entity_poly.pdbx_strand_id
1 'polypeptide(L)'
;MATSPAFVANPTIEVTEISKWFGQKVAVSNVSCSFGPGITGLLGPNGAGKTTLLRMMAGLIRPSRGRLEVLDTNPRRDMAVFQRIGLVPEDDAVYEFLTGRRFVEYGAELAGVRNPSSAAAHAIT
;
A
#
# COMPACT_ATOMS: atom_id res chain seq x y z
N MET A 1 22.34 2.17 20.04
CA MET A 1 21.92 3.14 19.02
C MET A 1 20.74 2.53 18.29
N ALA A 2 19.55 3.12 18.36
CA ALA A 2 18.40 2.59 17.63
C ALA A 2 18.65 2.77 16.13
N THR A 3 18.73 1.66 15.39
CA THR A 3 18.76 1.67 13.93
C THR A 3 17.52 2.40 13.42
N SER A 4 17.70 3.36 12.51
CA SER A 4 16.59 4.09 11.92
C SER A 4 15.57 3.10 11.35
N PRO A 5 14.30 3.13 11.76
CA PRO A 5 13.28 2.21 11.24
C PRO A 5 13.00 2.44 9.74
N ALA A 6 13.49 3.56 9.18
CA ALA A 6 13.39 3.88 7.77
C ALA A 6 14.52 3.29 6.91
N PHE A 7 15.50 2.59 7.50
CA PHE A 7 16.62 1.98 6.77
C PHE A 7 16.94 0.60 7.35
N VAL A 8 16.22 -0.42 6.87
CA VAL A 8 16.36 -1.82 7.29
C VAL A 8 17.16 -2.62 6.26
N ALA A 9 17.88 -3.65 6.71
CA ALA A 9 18.76 -4.43 5.83
C ALA A 9 18.00 -5.34 4.85
N ASN A 10 16.85 -5.89 5.25
CA ASN A 10 16.01 -6.78 4.44
C ASN A 10 14.59 -6.19 4.34
N PRO A 11 14.38 -5.17 3.49
CA PRO A 11 13.10 -4.48 3.43
C PRO A 11 12.03 -5.28 2.68
N THR A 12 10.80 -5.24 3.19
CA THR A 12 9.59 -5.64 2.46
C THR A 12 9.19 -4.58 1.44
N ILE A 13 9.53 -3.32 1.71
CA ILE A 13 9.26 -2.17 0.84
C ILE A 13 10.51 -1.31 0.78
N GLU A 14 10.99 -1.02 -0.43
CA GLU A 14 12.12 -0.13 -0.68
C GLU A 14 11.71 1.03 -1.59
N VAL A 15 12.07 2.24 -1.17
CA VAL A 15 11.82 3.50 -1.85
C VAL A 15 13.17 4.19 -2.04
N THR A 16 13.57 4.41 -3.29
CA THR A 16 14.86 5.03 -3.63
C THR A 16 14.63 6.29 -4.44
N GLU A 17 14.93 7.44 -3.84
CA GLU A 17 14.90 8.78 -4.46
C GLU A 17 13.60 9.08 -5.22
N ILE A 18 12.47 8.67 -4.66
CA ILE A 18 11.18 8.86 -5.33
C ILE A 18 10.77 10.33 -5.30
N SER A 19 10.36 10.80 -6.48
CA SER A 19 9.67 12.06 -6.67
C SER A 19 8.39 11.86 -7.48
N LYS A 20 7.37 12.66 -7.17
CA LYS A 20 6.11 12.70 -7.90
C LYS A 20 5.67 14.14 -8.17
N TRP A 21 5.45 14.44 -9.45
CA TRP A 21 4.86 15.69 -9.91
C TRP A 21 3.53 15.42 -10.61
N PHE A 22 2.58 16.34 -10.44
CA PHE A 22 1.33 16.42 -11.17
C PHE A 22 1.30 17.76 -11.91
N GLY A 23 1.67 17.74 -13.20
CA GLY A 23 1.98 18.97 -13.92
C GLY A 23 3.10 19.74 -13.21
N GLN A 24 2.83 20.98 -12.83
CA GLN A 24 3.78 21.85 -12.13
C GLN A 24 3.80 21.64 -10.60
N LYS A 25 2.88 20.85 -10.04
CA LYS A 25 2.78 20.64 -8.58
C LYS A 25 3.65 19.47 -8.14
N VAL A 26 4.61 19.74 -7.25
CA VAL A 26 5.40 18.72 -6.54
C VAL A 26 4.55 18.12 -5.42
N ALA A 27 4.31 16.81 -5.46
CA ALA A 27 3.56 16.09 -4.42
C ALA A 27 4.46 15.27 -3.49
N VAL A 28 5.58 14.75 -4.01
CA VAL A 28 6.63 14.05 -3.25
C VAL A 28 7.96 14.45 -3.87
N SER A 29 8.97 14.76 -3.05
CA SER A 29 10.28 15.21 -3.52
C SER A 29 11.40 14.42 -2.84
N ASN A 30 12.12 13.63 -3.65
CA ASN A 30 13.34 12.91 -3.29
C ASN A 30 13.27 12.16 -1.95
N VAL A 31 12.28 11.28 -1.82
CA VAL A 31 12.11 10.44 -0.63
C VAL A 31 12.85 9.12 -0.83
N SER A 32 13.71 8.78 0.14
CA SER A 32 14.32 7.46 0.27
C SER A 32 14.01 6.89 1.64
N CYS A 33 13.50 5.66 1.66
CA CYS A 33 13.18 4.93 2.87
C CYS A 33 13.01 3.44 2.55
N SER A 34 13.08 2.60 3.57
CA SER A 34 12.89 1.17 3.46
C SER A 34 12.28 0.65 4.75
N PHE A 35 11.36 -0.29 4.63
CA PHE A 35 10.55 -0.79 5.75
C PHE A 35 10.59 -2.31 5.75
N GLY A 36 10.77 -2.89 6.94
CA GLY A 36 10.76 -4.34 7.15
C GLY A 36 9.40 -4.84 7.64
N PRO A 37 9.31 -6.11 8.04
CA PRO A 37 8.15 -6.64 8.74
C PRO A 37 7.82 -5.84 10.00
N GLY A 38 6.53 -5.72 10.31
CA GLY A 38 6.03 -5.00 11.49
C GLY A 38 5.10 -3.84 11.14
N ILE A 39 4.88 -2.95 12.09
CA ILE A 39 3.99 -1.79 11.95
C ILE A 39 4.84 -0.54 11.73
N THR A 40 4.57 0.19 10.64
CA THR A 40 5.21 1.47 10.33
C THR A 40 4.16 2.56 10.19
N GLY A 41 4.36 3.68 10.89
CA GLY A 41 3.52 4.87 10.76
C GLY A 41 4.14 5.91 9.83
N LEU A 42 3.40 6.36 8.81
CA LEU A 42 3.78 7.50 7.98
C LEU A 42 3.11 8.77 8.49
N LEU A 43 3.85 9.60 9.24
CA LEU A 43 3.33 10.80 9.88
C LEU A 43 3.73 12.08 9.12
N GLY A 44 2.80 13.04 9.05
CA GLY A 44 3.03 14.36 8.47
C GLY A 44 1.72 15.15 8.31
N PRO A 45 1.78 16.48 8.09
CA PRO A 45 0.60 17.31 7.94
C PRO A 45 -0.23 16.95 6.68
N ASN A 46 -1.43 17.50 6.57
CA ASN A 46 -2.25 17.38 5.37
C ASN A 46 -1.50 18.00 4.18
N GLY A 47 -1.56 17.32 3.02
CA GLY A 47 -0.81 17.73 1.84
C GLY A 47 0.67 17.37 1.80
N ALA A 48 1.23 16.75 2.86
CA ALA A 48 2.65 16.32 2.88
C ALA A 48 3.02 15.20 1.89
N GLY A 49 2.04 14.66 1.14
CA GLY A 49 2.27 13.61 0.14
C GLY A 49 2.11 12.18 0.65
N LYS A 50 1.57 11.97 1.86
CA LYS A 50 1.37 10.63 2.46
C LYS A 50 0.54 9.69 1.58
N THR A 51 -0.68 10.10 1.23
CA THR A 51 -1.58 9.34 0.36
C THR A 51 -0.95 9.12 -1.02
N THR A 52 -0.19 10.10 -1.54
CA THR A 52 0.57 9.95 -2.80
C THR A 52 1.63 8.87 -2.69
N LEU A 53 2.41 8.84 -1.60
CA LEU A 53 3.44 7.83 -1.38
C LEU A 53 2.84 6.43 -1.21
N LEU A 54 1.76 6.29 -0.43
CA LEU A 54 1.03 5.02 -0.26
C LEU A 54 0.46 4.51 -1.59
N ARG A 55 -0.13 5.38 -2.41
CA ARG A 55 -0.62 5.02 -3.75
C ARG A 55 0.51 4.62 -4.71
N MET A 56 1.72 5.17 -4.56
CA MET A 56 2.90 4.70 -5.32
C MET A 56 3.34 3.31 -4.85
N MET A 57 3.38 3.07 -3.53
CA MET A 57 3.67 1.76 -2.96
C MET A 57 2.67 0.69 -3.42
N ALA A 58 1.38 1.01 -3.43
CA ALA A 58 0.32 0.13 -3.93
C ALA A 58 0.26 0.04 -5.47
N GLY A 59 1.22 0.59 -6.22
CA GLY A 59 1.26 0.53 -7.69
C GLY A 59 0.22 1.38 -8.44
N LEU A 60 -0.73 1.99 -7.73
CA LEU A 60 -1.85 2.75 -8.30
C LEU A 60 -1.41 3.99 -9.07
N ILE A 61 -0.33 4.66 -8.61
CA ILE A 61 0.26 5.78 -9.33
C ILE A 61 1.75 5.55 -9.59
N ARG A 62 2.24 5.96 -10.77
CA ARG A 62 3.65 5.82 -11.12
C ARG A 62 4.48 6.97 -10.51
N PRO A 63 5.66 6.70 -9.91
CA PRO A 63 6.61 7.76 -9.58
C PRO A 63 7.06 8.48 -10.85
N SER A 64 7.32 9.78 -10.75
CA SER A 64 7.88 10.54 -11.88
C SER A 64 9.39 10.34 -12.01
N ARG A 65 10.07 10.10 -10.89
CA ARG A 65 11.50 9.73 -10.81
C ARG A 65 11.71 8.79 -9.61
N GLY A 66 12.81 8.03 -9.65
CA GLY A 66 13.19 7.11 -8.58
C GLY A 66 12.70 5.68 -8.83
N ARG A 67 12.96 4.81 -7.85
CA ARG A 67 12.60 3.39 -7.89
C ARG A 67 11.77 3.03 -6.65
N LEU A 68 10.80 2.15 -6.86
CA LEU A 68 9.95 1.58 -5.81
C LEU A 68 9.91 0.06 -5.99
N GLU A 69 10.16 -0.66 -4.91
CA GLU A 69 10.03 -2.11 -4.84
C GLU A 69 9.19 -2.49 -3.62
N VAL A 70 8.29 -3.45 -3.82
CA VAL A 70 7.45 -4.04 -2.77
C VAL A 70 7.53 -5.54 -2.95
N LEU A 71 7.93 -6.26 -1.90
CA LEU A 71 8.15 -7.71 -1.94
C LEU A 71 9.12 -8.09 -3.07
N ASP A 72 10.25 -7.37 -3.15
CA ASP A 72 11.33 -7.55 -4.14
C ASP A 72 10.91 -7.36 -5.61
N THR A 73 9.76 -6.73 -5.86
CA THR A 73 9.27 -6.48 -7.22
C THR A 73 8.72 -5.08 -7.40
N ASN A 74 8.70 -4.60 -8.64
CA ASN A 74 8.04 -3.35 -8.97
C ASN A 74 6.52 -3.62 -9.13
N PRO A 75 5.65 -3.00 -8.31
CA PRO A 75 4.21 -3.31 -8.30
C PRO A 75 3.49 -2.91 -9.59
N ARG A 76 4.13 -2.16 -10.49
CA ARG A 76 3.58 -1.86 -11.83
C ARG A 76 4.02 -2.83 -12.91
N ARG A 77 5.03 -3.66 -12.65
CA ARG A 77 5.54 -4.66 -13.59
C ARG A 77 5.05 -6.06 -13.23
N ASP A 78 4.82 -6.31 -11.96
CA ASP A 78 4.34 -7.59 -11.45
C ASP A 78 3.01 -7.40 -10.71
N MET A 79 1.92 -7.79 -11.38
CA MET A 79 0.58 -7.70 -10.79
C MET A 79 0.30 -8.78 -9.75
N ALA A 80 1.12 -9.85 -9.68
CA ALA A 80 0.95 -10.89 -8.66
C ALA A 80 1.15 -10.33 -7.24
N VAL A 81 1.88 -9.21 -7.11
CA VAL A 81 2.06 -8.52 -5.84
C VAL A 81 0.73 -8.06 -5.22
N PHE A 82 -0.30 -7.79 -6.03
CA PHE A 82 -1.61 -7.35 -5.53
C PHE A 82 -2.37 -8.44 -4.78
N GLN A 83 -1.99 -9.71 -4.93
CA GLN A 83 -2.49 -10.81 -4.10
C GLN A 83 -1.84 -10.82 -2.70
N ARG A 84 -0.82 -9.98 -2.48
CA ARG A 84 -0.01 -9.94 -1.25
C ARG A 84 -0.06 -8.57 -0.55
N ILE A 85 -0.75 -7.59 -1.13
CA ILE A 85 -0.88 -6.23 -0.59
C ILE A 85 -2.37 -5.92 -0.44
N GLY A 86 -2.76 -5.39 0.72
CA GLY A 86 -4.05 -4.72 0.91
C GLY A 86 -3.87 -3.21 0.99
N LEU A 87 -4.77 -2.45 0.37
CA LEU A 87 -4.86 -1.00 0.53
C LEU A 87 -6.27 -0.64 1.00
N VAL A 88 -6.36 0.04 2.14
CA VAL A 88 -7.59 0.70 2.57
C VAL A 88 -7.49 2.16 2.13
N PRO A 89 -8.34 2.63 1.20
CA PRO A 89 -8.32 4.01 0.75
C PRO A 89 -8.80 4.97 1.86
N GLU A 90 -8.50 6.25 1.66
CA GLU A 90 -8.94 7.33 2.55
C GLU A 90 -10.44 7.63 2.41
N ASP A 91 -10.96 7.54 1.18
CA ASP A 91 -12.39 7.68 0.89
C ASP A 91 -13.13 6.36 1.16
N ASP A 92 -14.40 6.44 1.55
CA ASP A 92 -15.25 5.27 1.78
C ASP A 92 -15.34 4.40 0.51
N ALA A 93 -14.76 3.21 0.59
CA ALA A 93 -14.80 2.20 -0.48
C ALA A 93 -15.75 1.06 -0.13
N VAL A 94 -16.89 1.39 0.48
CA VAL A 94 -17.92 0.43 0.88
C VAL A 94 -19.08 0.43 -0.09
N TYR A 95 -19.62 -0.75 -0.36
CA TYR A 95 -20.86 -0.89 -1.12
C TYR A 95 -22.04 -0.80 -0.16
N GLU A 96 -22.76 0.33 -0.16
CA GLU A 96 -23.84 0.61 0.79
C GLU A 96 -24.96 -0.43 0.80
N PHE A 97 -25.17 -1.15 -0.31
CA PHE A 97 -26.16 -2.21 -0.42
C PHE A 97 -25.70 -3.55 0.19
N LEU A 98 -24.46 -3.66 0.68
CA LEU A 98 -23.92 -4.86 1.32
C LEU A 98 -23.85 -4.69 2.84
N THR A 99 -24.14 -5.77 3.57
CA THR A 99 -23.79 -5.85 4.99
C THR A 99 -22.28 -5.98 5.16
N GLY A 100 -21.74 -5.61 6.33
CA GLY A 100 -20.30 -5.74 6.61
C GLY A 100 -19.77 -7.16 6.39
N ARG A 101 -20.54 -8.19 6.78
CA ARG A 101 -20.20 -9.60 6.49
C ARG A 101 -20.09 -9.88 5.00
N ARG A 102 -21.08 -9.42 4.21
CA ARG A 102 -21.08 -9.61 2.75
C ARG A 102 -19.97 -8.84 2.06
N PHE A 103 -19.62 -7.66 2.56
CA PHE A 103 -18.49 -6.89 2.05
C PHE A 103 -17.16 -7.64 2.21
N VAL A 104 -16.90 -8.21 3.38
CA VAL A 104 -15.68 -9.00 3.62
C VAL A 104 -15.68 -10.30 2.80
N GLU A 105 -16.83 -10.98 2.71
CA GLU A 105 -16.99 -12.18 1.89
C GLU A 105 -16.75 -11.91 0.41
N TYR A 106 -17.29 -10.81 -0.11
CA TYR A 106 -17.04 -10.36 -1.48
C TYR A 106 -15.55 -10.07 -1.73
N GLY A 107 -14.86 -9.43 -0.78
CA GLY A 107 -13.41 -9.24 -0.85
C GLY A 107 -12.65 -10.57 -0.90
N ALA A 108 -13.06 -11.57 -0.11
CA ALA A 108 -12.46 -12.91 -0.12
C ALA A 108 -12.71 -13.66 -1.44
N GLU A 109 -13.89 -13.49 -2.06
CA GLU A 109 -14.21 -14.02 -3.39
C GLU A 109 -13.29 -13.42 -4.46
N LEU A 110 -13.16 -12.09 -4.49
CA LEU A 110 -12.27 -11.39 -5.44
C LEU A 110 -10.80 -11.76 -5.27
N ALA A 111 -10.37 -12.05 -4.04
CA ALA A 111 -9.02 -12.50 -3.73
C ALA A 111 -8.80 -14.01 -3.98
N GLY A 112 -9.82 -14.74 -4.46
CA GLY A 112 -9.70 -16.17 -4.77
C GLY A 112 -9.47 -17.06 -3.53
N VAL A 113 -9.93 -16.64 -2.36
CA VAL A 113 -9.77 -17.39 -1.12
C VAL A 113 -10.62 -18.66 -1.15
N ARG A 114 -10.05 -19.77 -0.67
CA ARG A 114 -10.80 -21.04 -0.53
C ARG A 114 -11.87 -20.87 0.56
N ASN A 115 -13.12 -21.20 0.23
CA ASN A 115 -14.29 -21.05 1.12
C ASN A 115 -14.49 -19.61 1.67
N PRO A 116 -14.83 -18.63 0.80
CA PRO A 116 -14.94 -17.22 1.17
C PRO A 116 -15.85 -16.96 2.37
N SER A 117 -17.00 -17.64 2.47
CA SER A 117 -17.95 -17.46 3.58
C SER A 117 -17.37 -17.80 4.96
N SER A 118 -16.51 -18.82 5.01
CA SER A 118 -15.82 -19.25 6.24
C SER A 118 -14.65 -18.31 6.55
N ALA A 119 -13.84 -17.96 5.54
CA ALA A 119 -12.77 -16.98 5.71
C ALA A 119 -13.30 -15.63 6.21
N ALA A 120 -14.41 -15.16 5.64
CA ALA A 120 -15.09 -13.96 6.09
C ALA A 120 -15.60 -14.13 7.53
N ALA A 121 -16.21 -15.26 7.88
CA ALA A 121 -16.65 -15.51 9.25
C ALA A 121 -15.53 -15.33 10.27
N HIS A 122 -14.34 -15.87 9.98
CA HIS A 122 -13.17 -15.78 10.85
C HIS A 122 -12.56 -14.37 10.93
N ALA A 123 -12.68 -13.56 9.88
CA ALA A 123 -12.05 -12.25 9.81
C ALA A 123 -12.76 -11.16 10.64
N ILE A 124 -14.04 -11.36 11.00
CA ILE A 124 -14.91 -10.39 11.69
C ILE A 124 -15.33 -10.85 13.10
N THR A 125 -14.78 -11.95 13.58
CA THR A 125 -14.91 -12.44 14.96
C THR A 125 -13.61 -12.25 15.72
#